data_AF-A0A800KC49-F1
#
_entry.id   AF-A0A800KC49-F1
#
_cell.length_a   1.000
_cell.length_b   1.000
_cell.length_c   1.000
_cell.angle_alpha   90.00
_cell.angle_beta   90.00
_cell.angle_gamma   90.00
#
_symmetry.space_group_name_H-M   'P 1'
#
loop_
_entity.id
_entity.type
_entity.pdbx_description
1 polymer ?
#
loop_
_entity_poly.entity_id
_entity_poly.type
_entity_poly.pdbx_seq_one_letter_code
_entity_poly.pdbx_strand_id
1 'polypeptide(L)'
;LFEKPLKDYKKLKEVGSSRNRELAREGVNKSVVVLQNNNDVLPISKNINSILVAGKHGDDLGYQCGGWTISWQGGSGNTTIGTTILDGIRDNIGNHSSVTFSQNGDEARDHDIIIAVVGETPYAEMQGDRESLELSNKDKILI
;
A
#
# COMPACT_ATOMS: atom_id res chain seq x y z
N LEU A 1 23.28 -29.31 1.32
CA LEU A 1 22.88 -29.61 -0.08
C LEU A 1 23.18 -31.07 -0.40
N PHE A 2 24.37 -31.56 -0.04
CA PHE A 2 24.76 -32.96 -0.23
C PHE A 2 24.08 -33.93 0.75
N GLU A 3 23.81 -33.49 1.99
CA GLU A 3 23.28 -34.34 3.08
C GLU A 3 21.75 -34.45 3.05
N LYS A 4 21.08 -33.34 2.71
CA LYS A 4 19.61 -33.23 2.62
C LYS A 4 19.23 -32.46 1.36
N PRO A 5 19.34 -33.10 0.18
CA PRO A 5 19.04 -32.45 -1.10
C PRO A 5 17.53 -32.24 -1.32
N LEU A 6 16.69 -33.00 -0.61
CA LEU A 6 15.23 -32.96 -0.75
C LEU A 6 14.59 -31.96 0.21
N LYS A 7 13.47 -31.38 -0.25
CA LYS A 7 12.70 -30.39 0.50
C LYS A 7 12.04 -31.01 1.74
N ASP A 8 12.17 -30.33 2.87
CA ASP A 8 11.36 -30.60 4.06
C ASP A 8 10.06 -29.78 4.01
N TYR A 9 8.93 -30.49 3.85
CA TYR A 9 7.61 -29.86 3.75
C TYR A 9 7.04 -29.41 5.10
N LYS A 10 7.64 -29.77 6.25
CA LYS A 10 7.16 -29.37 7.58
C LYS A 10 7.15 -27.86 7.78
N LYS A 11 7.99 -27.13 7.05
CA LYS A 11 8.10 -25.67 7.10
C LYS A 11 7.14 -24.92 6.18
N LEU A 12 6.35 -25.62 5.36
CA LEU A 12 5.37 -24.96 4.48
C LEU A 12 4.38 -24.08 5.25
N LYS A 13 4.01 -24.47 6.46
CA LYS A 13 3.12 -23.69 7.35
C LYS A 13 3.68 -22.32 7.75
N GLU A 14 4.98 -22.08 7.58
CA GLU A 14 5.60 -20.78 7.87
C GLU A 14 5.37 -19.77 6.74
N VAL A 15 5.08 -20.24 5.52
CA VAL A 15 4.82 -19.38 4.36
C VAL A 15 3.52 -18.61 4.61
N GLY A 16 3.62 -17.28 4.67
CA GLY A 16 2.46 -16.42 4.90
C GLY A 16 1.83 -16.53 6.29
N SER A 17 2.55 -17.07 7.29
CA SER A 17 2.05 -17.18 8.67
C SER A 17 1.75 -15.82 9.29
N SER A 18 0.82 -15.78 10.26
CA SER A 18 0.44 -14.55 10.98
C SER A 18 1.65 -13.86 11.62
N ARG A 19 2.52 -14.65 12.28
CA ARG A 19 3.78 -14.16 12.88
C ARG A 19 4.66 -13.42 11.86
N ASN A 20 4.82 -13.98 10.66
CA ASN A 20 5.65 -13.34 9.62
C ASN A 20 4.97 -12.08 9.06
N ARG A 21 3.63 -12.07 8.97
CA ARG A 21 2.86 -10.89 8.54
C ARG A 21 2.88 -9.77 9.58
N GLU A 22 2.84 -10.10 10.87
CA GLU A 22 3.00 -9.13 11.97
C GLU A 22 4.38 -8.48 11.92
N LEU A 23 5.43 -9.28 11.72
CA LEU A 23 6.78 -8.75 11.55
C LEU A 23 6.90 -7.86 10.30
N ALA A 24 6.26 -8.24 9.18
CA ALA A 24 6.23 -7.41 7.98
C ALA A 24 5.47 -6.08 8.23
N ARG A 25 4.35 -6.12 8.96
CA ARG A 25 3.59 -4.91 9.36
C ARG A 25 4.44 -3.98 10.23
N GLU A 26 5.19 -4.53 11.18
CA GLU A 26 6.15 -3.78 11.99
C GLU A 26 7.27 -3.17 11.13
N GLY A 27 7.82 -3.94 10.19
CA GLY A 27 8.86 -3.49 9.28
C GLY A 27 8.43 -2.29 8.43
N VAL A 28 7.22 -2.36 7.83
CA VAL A 28 6.65 -1.24 7.06
C VAL A 28 6.37 -0.04 7.95
N ASN A 29 5.82 -0.24 9.16
CA ASN A 29 5.56 0.87 10.08
C ASN A 29 6.85 1.64 10.42
N LYS A 30 7.97 0.94 10.60
CA LYS A 30 9.28 1.52 10.88
C LYS A 30 9.98 2.12 9.66
N SER A 31 9.55 1.81 8.44
CA SER A 31 10.16 2.35 7.21
C SER A 31 9.54 3.66 6.74
N VAL A 32 8.39 4.05 7.30
CA VAL A 32 7.69 5.30 6.91
C VAL A 32 8.46 6.52 7.42
N VAL A 33 8.69 7.48 6.51
CA VAL A 33 9.29 8.79 6.83
C VAL A 33 8.23 9.86 6.64
N VAL A 34 7.89 10.57 7.71
CA VAL A 34 6.97 11.73 7.65
C VAL A 34 7.77 12.95 7.21
N LEU A 35 7.55 13.41 5.98
CA LEU A 35 8.23 14.58 5.43
C LEU A 35 7.58 15.91 5.81
N GLN A 36 6.27 15.90 6.04
CA GLN A 36 5.48 17.08 6.37
C GLN A 36 4.26 16.69 7.21
N ASN A 37 3.96 17.46 8.25
CA ASN A 37 2.77 17.29 9.08
C ASN A 37 2.24 18.67 9.50
N ASN A 38 1.62 19.37 8.56
CA ASN A 38 1.06 20.69 8.83
C ASN A 38 -0.23 20.56 9.66
N ASN A 39 -0.43 21.49 10.59
CA ASN A 39 -1.62 21.55 11.45
C ASN A 39 -1.87 20.27 12.26
N ASP A 40 -0.82 19.48 12.54
CA ASP A 40 -0.91 18.24 13.31
C ASP A 40 -1.97 17.26 12.79
N VAL A 41 -2.13 17.16 11.46
CA VAL A 41 -3.11 16.26 10.82
C VAL A 41 -2.82 14.79 11.12
N LEU A 42 -1.55 14.44 11.33
CA LEU A 42 -1.13 13.12 11.81
C LEU A 42 -0.80 13.16 13.31
N PRO A 43 -1.28 12.19 14.11
CA PRO A 43 -2.18 11.09 13.72
C PRO A 43 -3.62 11.56 13.45
N ILE A 44 -4.29 10.92 12.50
CA ILE A 44 -5.68 11.26 12.11
C ILE A 44 -6.60 11.12 13.33
N SER A 45 -7.37 12.18 13.61
CA SER A 45 -8.34 12.22 14.70
C SER A 45 -9.44 11.17 14.50
N LYS A 46 -9.89 10.54 15.59
CA LYS A 46 -11.06 9.65 15.58
C LYS A 46 -12.40 10.42 15.50
N ASN A 47 -12.37 11.75 15.64
CA ASN A 47 -13.57 12.60 15.62
C ASN A 47 -13.90 13.13 14.22
N ILE A 48 -13.53 12.41 13.17
CA ILE A 48 -13.92 12.69 11.79
C ILE A 48 -15.03 11.73 11.38
N ASN A 49 -15.92 12.17 10.51
CA ASN A 49 -17.04 11.35 10.06
C ASN A 49 -16.75 10.65 8.74
N SER A 50 -15.84 11.19 7.93
CA SER A 50 -15.64 10.77 6.56
C SER A 50 -14.18 10.84 6.11
N ILE A 51 -13.72 9.77 5.46
CA ILE A 51 -12.39 9.65 4.85
C ILE A 51 -12.57 9.24 3.40
N LEU A 52 -11.96 9.98 2.48
CA LEU A 52 -11.76 9.53 1.11
C LEU A 52 -10.34 8.95 0.97
N VAL A 53 -10.22 7.72 0.50
CA VAL A 53 -8.95 7.20 -0.02
C VAL A 53 -8.94 7.42 -1.53
N ALA A 54 -7.95 8.16 -2.02
CA ALA A 54 -7.87 8.53 -3.44
C ALA A 54 -6.59 8.00 -4.09
N GLY A 55 -6.62 7.85 -5.41
CA GLY A 55 -5.46 7.46 -6.21
C GLY A 55 -5.37 5.96 -6.48
N LYS A 56 -4.73 5.63 -7.61
CA LYS A 56 -4.62 4.25 -8.14
C LYS A 56 -3.84 3.30 -7.22
N HIS A 57 -3.04 3.82 -6.31
CA HIS A 57 -2.29 3.01 -5.33
C HIS A 57 -3.09 2.75 -4.05
N GLY A 58 -4.23 3.43 -3.85
CA GLY A 58 -5.02 3.33 -2.62
C GLY A 58 -5.62 1.94 -2.40
N ASP A 59 -5.94 1.23 -3.48
CA ASP A 59 -6.52 -0.12 -3.44
C ASP A 59 -5.86 -1.08 -4.45
N ASP A 60 -4.52 -1.05 -4.51
CA ASP A 60 -3.75 -1.93 -5.40
C ASP A 60 -2.59 -2.61 -4.64
N LEU A 61 -2.79 -3.89 -4.30
CA LEU A 61 -1.82 -4.70 -3.57
C LEU A 61 -0.52 -4.92 -4.36
N GLY A 62 -0.61 -5.04 -5.68
CA GLY A 62 0.56 -5.21 -6.53
C GLY A 62 1.43 -3.95 -6.56
N TYR A 63 0.81 -2.77 -6.62
CA TYR A 63 1.52 -1.50 -6.63
C TYR A 63 2.24 -1.22 -5.31
N GLN A 64 1.62 -1.51 -4.15
CA GLN A 64 2.32 -1.35 -2.86
C GLN A 64 3.48 -2.34 -2.67
N CYS A 65 3.50 -3.45 -3.40
CA CYS A 65 4.57 -4.45 -3.33
C CYS A 65 5.74 -4.16 -4.28
N GLY A 66 5.48 -3.59 -5.46
CA GLY A 66 6.51 -3.28 -6.45
C GLY A 66 7.00 -4.51 -7.24
N GLY A 67 8.17 -4.36 -7.88
CA GLY A 67 8.83 -5.45 -8.60
C GLY A 67 9.23 -6.61 -7.69
N TRP A 68 9.64 -7.73 -8.28
CA TRP A 68 10.00 -8.96 -7.56
C TRP A 68 8.92 -9.55 -6.65
N THR A 69 7.66 -9.18 -6.87
CA THR A 69 6.51 -9.74 -6.15
C THR A 69 5.64 -10.55 -7.10
N ILE A 70 5.60 -11.87 -6.86
CA ILE A 70 4.92 -12.89 -7.68
C ILE A 70 5.52 -13.04 -9.08
N SER A 71 5.59 -11.97 -9.85
CA SER A 71 6.31 -11.91 -11.13
C SER A 71 7.59 -11.07 -10.97
N TRP A 72 8.48 -11.18 -11.97
CA TRP A 72 9.72 -10.40 -11.99
C TRP A 72 9.46 -8.88 -11.97
N GLN A 73 8.58 -8.40 -12.84
CA GLN A 73 8.24 -6.98 -12.96
C GLN A 73 7.14 -6.54 -11.97
N GLY A 74 6.64 -7.44 -11.12
CA GLY A 74 5.46 -7.18 -10.32
C GLY A 74 4.19 -7.10 -11.17
N GLY A 75 3.14 -6.52 -10.62
CA GLY A 75 1.84 -6.41 -11.29
C GLY A 75 0.89 -5.46 -10.58
N SER A 76 -0.31 -5.31 -11.14
CA SER A 76 -1.40 -4.51 -10.58
C SER A 76 -2.49 -5.42 -10.00
N GLY A 77 -3.26 -4.89 -9.06
CA GLY A 77 -4.41 -5.52 -8.43
C GLY A 77 -4.04 -6.48 -7.30
N ASN A 78 -4.95 -7.40 -7.00
CA ASN A 78 -4.80 -8.36 -5.91
C ASN A 78 -3.91 -9.55 -6.32
N THR A 79 -2.60 -9.31 -6.44
CA THR A 79 -1.63 -10.28 -6.99
C THR A 79 -1.27 -11.41 -6.02
N THR A 80 -1.49 -11.22 -4.72
CA THR A 80 -1.16 -12.19 -3.65
C THR A 80 -2.06 -11.99 -2.43
N ILE A 81 -1.78 -12.67 -1.32
CA ILE A 81 -2.52 -12.48 -0.06
C ILE A 81 -1.89 -11.32 0.72
N GLY A 82 -2.64 -10.24 0.91
CA GLY A 82 -2.23 -9.06 1.68
C GLY A 82 -3.41 -8.17 2.07
N THR A 83 -3.09 -6.96 2.52
CA THR A 83 -4.05 -5.91 2.90
C THR A 83 -3.65 -4.65 2.14
N THR A 84 -4.59 -4.05 1.40
CA THR A 84 -4.34 -2.77 0.71
C THR A 84 -4.32 -1.61 1.71
N ILE A 85 -3.91 -0.42 1.27
CA ILE A 85 -3.99 0.78 2.12
C ILE A 85 -5.46 1.07 2.48
N LEU A 86 -6.37 1.00 1.51
CA LEU A 86 -7.81 1.14 1.72
C LEU A 86 -8.34 0.16 2.76
N ASP A 87 -8.04 -1.13 2.61
CA ASP A 87 -8.48 -2.15 3.56
C ASP A 87 -7.85 -1.94 4.94
N GLY A 88 -6.57 -1.58 4.99
CA GLY A 88 -5.88 -1.25 6.24
C GLY A 88 -6.52 -0.07 6.98
N ILE A 89 -6.96 0.96 6.26
CA ILE A 89 -7.68 2.10 6.85
C ILE A 89 -9.05 1.65 7.35
N ARG A 90 -9.81 0.91 6.55
CA ARG A 90 -11.13 0.37 6.94
C ARG A 90 -11.04 -0.49 8.21
N ASP A 91 -10.06 -1.39 8.28
CA ASP A 91 -9.86 -2.28 9.43
C ASP A 91 -9.53 -1.52 10.72
N ASN A 92 -8.76 -0.42 10.64
CA ASN A 92 -8.34 0.34 11.83
C ASN A 92 -9.34 1.43 12.24
N ILE A 93 -10.09 2.01 11.30
CA ILE A 93 -11.16 2.98 11.58
C ILE A 93 -12.44 2.29 12.04
N GLY A 94 -12.74 1.10 11.51
CA GLY A 94 -13.98 0.37 11.82
C GLY A 94 -15.22 1.22 11.55
N ASN A 95 -16.12 1.30 12.54
CA ASN A 95 -17.37 2.04 12.42
C ASN A 95 -17.28 3.52 12.85
N HIS A 96 -16.07 4.04 13.11
CA HIS A 96 -15.91 5.42 13.58
C HIS A 96 -16.14 6.47 12.49
N SER A 97 -15.82 6.14 11.24
CA SER A 97 -15.95 7.04 10.09
C SER A 97 -16.30 6.25 8.83
N SER A 98 -17.02 6.85 7.89
CA SER A 98 -17.21 6.27 6.56
C SER A 98 -15.92 6.36 5.75
N VAL A 99 -15.48 5.25 5.16
CA VAL A 99 -14.30 5.22 4.29
C VAL A 99 -14.71 4.88 2.86
N THR A 100 -14.62 5.86 1.97
CA THR A 100 -14.91 5.72 0.54
C THR A 100 -13.60 5.63 -0.26
N PHE A 101 -13.70 5.17 -1.50
CA PHE A 101 -12.57 5.09 -2.41
C PHE A 101 -12.93 5.75 -3.74
N SER A 102 -12.06 6.62 -4.24
CA SER A 102 -12.13 7.10 -5.62
C SER A 102 -10.73 7.17 -6.22
N GLN A 103 -10.48 6.35 -7.23
CA GLN A 103 -9.20 6.36 -7.93
C GLN A 103 -8.83 7.75 -8.48
N ASN A 104 -9.80 8.55 -8.92
CA ASN A 104 -9.58 9.87 -9.52
C ASN A 104 -9.83 11.03 -8.54
N GLY A 105 -10.17 10.76 -7.28
CA GLY A 105 -10.48 11.80 -6.29
C GLY A 105 -11.85 12.46 -6.47
N ASP A 106 -12.78 11.77 -7.13
CA ASP A 106 -14.16 12.21 -7.25
C ASP A 106 -14.79 12.40 -5.85
N GLU A 107 -15.61 13.44 -5.67
CA GLU A 107 -16.32 13.75 -4.41
C GLU A 107 -15.39 14.08 -3.22
N ALA A 108 -14.12 14.42 -3.48
CA ALA A 108 -13.14 14.78 -2.45
C ALA A 108 -13.60 15.90 -1.49
N ARG A 109 -14.38 16.86 -1.97
CA ARG A 109 -14.87 18.00 -1.17
C ARG A 109 -15.90 17.61 -0.11
N ASP A 110 -16.47 16.42 -0.19
CA ASP A 110 -17.53 15.96 0.71
C ASP A 110 -16.96 15.17 1.91
N HIS A 111 -15.64 15.13 2.06
CA HIS A 111 -14.94 14.34 3.09
C HIS A 111 -14.13 15.22 4.04
N ASP A 112 -14.06 14.83 5.32
CA ASP A 112 -13.29 15.55 6.35
C ASP A 112 -11.77 15.40 6.13
N ILE A 113 -11.35 14.22 5.66
CA ILE A 113 -9.95 13.89 5.36
C ILE A 113 -9.88 13.18 4.01
N ILE A 114 -8.87 13.56 3.22
CA ILE A 114 -8.49 12.86 1.99
C ILE A 114 -7.11 12.25 2.18
N ILE A 115 -7.00 10.95 1.91
CA ILE A 115 -5.74 10.21 1.86
C ILE A 115 -5.46 9.89 0.40
N ALA A 116 -4.68 10.75 -0.26
CA ALA A 116 -4.24 10.53 -1.64
C ALA A 116 -3.00 9.62 -1.65
N VAL A 117 -3.12 8.46 -2.29
CA VAL A 117 -2.06 7.46 -2.42
C VAL A 117 -1.61 7.43 -3.88
N VAL A 118 -0.40 7.91 -4.11
CA VAL A 118 0.24 8.01 -5.42
C VAL A 118 1.66 7.48 -5.36
N GLY A 119 2.25 7.17 -6.52
CA GLY A 119 3.62 6.72 -6.59
C GLY A 119 3.96 6.08 -7.92
N GLU A 120 5.05 5.31 -7.92
CA GLU A 120 5.50 4.58 -9.09
C GLU A 120 4.75 3.26 -9.25
N THR A 121 4.58 2.81 -10.49
CA THR A 121 4.09 1.45 -10.76
C THR A 121 5.25 0.45 -10.64
N PRO A 122 4.97 -0.84 -10.38
CA PRO A 122 6.01 -1.86 -10.26
C PRO A 122 6.98 -1.91 -11.46
N TYR A 123 8.25 -2.10 -11.14
CA TYR A 123 9.32 -2.36 -12.10
C TYR A 123 10.45 -3.15 -11.40
N ALA A 124 11.26 -3.84 -12.19
CA ALA A 124 12.49 -4.46 -11.75
C ALA A 124 13.58 -4.31 -12.81
N GLU A 125 14.81 -4.06 -12.35
CA GLU A 125 16.00 -3.93 -13.20
C GLU A 125 15.82 -2.84 -14.28
N MET A 126 16.22 -3.11 -15.52
CA MET A 126 16.24 -2.12 -16.62
C MET A 126 14.86 -1.56 -16.98
N GLN A 127 13.77 -2.21 -16.57
CA GLN A 127 12.41 -1.66 -16.77
C GLN A 127 12.11 -0.48 -15.83
N GLY A 128 12.92 -0.30 -14.78
CA GLY A 128 12.89 0.87 -13.90
C GLY A 128 13.72 2.04 -14.41
N ASP A 129 14.48 1.87 -15.50
CA ASP A 129 15.31 2.94 -16.04
C ASP A 129 14.42 4.05 -16.63
N ARG A 130 14.60 5.28 -16.14
CA ARG A 130 13.79 6.44 -16.54
C ARG A 130 14.66 7.67 -16.72
N GLU A 131 14.38 8.44 -17.77
CA GLU A 131 15.01 9.75 -18.00
C GLU A 131 14.50 10.81 -17.01
N SER A 132 13.32 10.60 -16.42
CA SER A 132 12.69 11.49 -15.44
C SER A 132 12.08 10.69 -14.29
N LEU A 133 12.37 11.16 -13.07
CA LEU A 133 11.83 10.63 -11.81
C LEU A 133 10.57 11.36 -11.34
N GLU A 134 9.97 12.17 -12.22
CA GLU A 134 8.73 12.86 -11.88
C GLU A 134 7.56 11.88 -11.73
N LEU A 135 6.63 12.25 -10.83
CA LEU A 135 5.31 11.63 -10.76
C LEU A 135 4.59 11.72 -12.11
N SER A 136 3.69 10.77 -12.35
CA SER A 136 2.88 10.81 -13.56
C SER A 136 1.97 12.05 -13.55
N ASN A 137 1.63 12.58 -14.73
CA ASN A 137 0.72 13.73 -14.82
C ASN A 137 -0.64 13.46 -14.17
N LYS A 138 -1.11 12.21 -14.17
CA LYS A 138 -2.35 11.83 -13.48
C LYS A 138 -2.22 12.01 -11.96
N ASP A 139 -1.11 11.56 -11.39
CA ASP A 139 -0.86 11.69 -9.95
C ASP A 139 -0.67 13.17 -9.56
N LYS A 140 -0.01 13.97 -10.42
CA LYS A 140 0.14 15.43 -10.22
C LYS A 140 -1.17 16.21 -10.31
N ILE A 141 -2.15 15.72 -11.08
CA ILE A 141 -3.48 16.36 -11.19
C ILE A 141 -4.35 15.98 -9.98
N LEU A 142 -4.14 14.77 -9.43
CA LEU A 142 -4.88 14.28 -8.28
C LEU A 142 -4.55 15.04 -6.99
N ILE A 143 -3.28 15.41 -6.79
CA ILE A 143 -2.78 16.14 -5.61
C ILE A 143 -2.75 17.64 -5.81
#